data_AF-A0A3C1Z1X6-F1
#
_entry.id   AF-A0A3C1Z1X6-F1
#
_cell.length_a   1.000
_cell.length_b   1.000
_cell.length_c   1.000
_cell.angle_alpha   90.00
_cell.angle_beta   90.00
_cell.angle_gamma   90.00
#
_symmetry.space_group_name_H-M   'P 1'
#
loop_
_entity.id
_entity.type
_entity.pdbx_description
1 polymer ?
#
loop_
_entity_poly.entity_id
_entity_poly.type
_entity_poly.pdbx_seq_one_letter_code
_entity_poly.pdbx_strand_id
1 'polypeptide(L)'
;MAWGCLALSGCTTVAQITSLSDESCHRTVQSRLESILLEEGEQPEVANRLAVNTTVVLATGSLGPRPFGVSSPSGADYSFFIQLKGDQCLLRLYGRSKGFTRYTNNLTYIATRSLDGCACSE
;
A
#
# COMPACT_ATOMS: atom_id res chain seq x y z
N MET A 1 24.55 -16.57 31.63
CA MET A 1 24.57 -15.39 30.75
C MET A 1 23.35 -15.46 29.83
N ALA A 2 22.35 -14.60 30.02
CA ALA A 2 21.22 -14.48 29.10
C ALA A 2 21.42 -13.21 28.27
N TRP A 3 21.88 -13.38 27.02
CA TRP A 3 21.92 -12.31 26.04
C TRP A 3 20.48 -12.08 25.55
N GLY A 4 19.83 -11.05 26.07
CA GLY A 4 18.56 -10.57 25.53
C GLY A 4 18.80 -9.91 24.19
N CYS A 5 18.32 -10.53 23.12
CA CYS A 5 18.22 -9.90 21.81
C CYS A 5 17.27 -8.69 21.92
N LEU A 6 17.83 -7.48 21.84
CA LEU A 6 17.09 -6.24 21.67
C LEU A 6 16.33 -6.32 20.34
N ALA A 7 15.02 -6.48 20.41
CA ALA A 7 14.15 -6.37 19.24
C ALA A 7 14.22 -4.93 18.70
N LEU A 8 14.79 -4.78 17.50
CA LEU A 8 14.77 -3.55 16.72
C LEU A 8 13.33 -3.13 16.46
N SER A 9 12.80 -2.25 17.31
CA SER A 9 11.53 -1.57 17.08
C SER A 9 11.80 -0.43 16.09
N GLY A 10 12.03 -0.76 14.82
CA GLY A 10 12.17 0.24 13.77
C GLY A 10 10.83 0.96 13.58
N CYS A 11 10.80 2.29 13.77
CA CYS A 11 9.65 3.09 13.38
C CYS A 11 9.32 2.78 11.92
N THR A 12 8.13 2.27 11.64
CA THR A 12 7.65 2.15 10.25
C THR A 12 7.47 3.57 9.74
N THR A 13 8.31 3.97 8.80
CA THR A 13 8.21 5.28 8.16
C THR A 13 7.28 5.20 6.96
N VAL A 14 6.39 6.19 6.87
CA VAL A 14 5.49 6.35 5.75
C VAL A 14 6.20 7.22 4.73
N ALA A 15 6.16 6.81 3.47
CA ALA A 15 6.77 7.51 2.34
C ALA A 15 5.71 7.95 1.33
N GLN A 16 6.12 8.80 0.38
CA GLN A 16 5.38 9.19 -0.80
C GLN A 16 6.16 8.77 -2.04
N ILE A 17 5.48 8.29 -3.08
CA ILE A 17 6.08 8.00 -4.38
C ILE A 17 6.40 9.32 -5.07
N THR A 18 7.67 9.54 -5.40
CA THR A 18 8.16 10.76 -6.05
C THR A 18 8.26 10.63 -7.56
N SER A 19 8.34 9.41 -8.08
CA SER A 19 8.42 9.10 -9.51
C SER A 19 7.07 8.70 -10.13
N LEU A 20 5.93 9.05 -9.49
CA LEU A 20 4.62 8.58 -9.95
C LEU A 20 4.19 9.20 -11.30
N SER A 21 4.81 10.31 -11.70
CA SER A 21 4.66 10.90 -13.03
C SER A 21 5.29 10.05 -14.15
N ASP A 22 6.18 9.13 -13.81
CA ASP A 22 6.81 8.24 -14.78
C ASP A 22 5.84 7.11 -15.11
N GLU A 23 5.54 6.93 -16.41
CA GLU A 23 4.57 5.94 -16.89
C GLU A 23 4.90 4.51 -16.43
N SER A 24 6.19 4.17 -16.32
CA SER A 24 6.63 2.86 -15.81
C SER A 24 6.25 2.68 -14.34
N CYS A 25 6.54 3.66 -13.48
CA CYS A 25 6.18 3.60 -12.08
C CYS A 25 4.66 3.65 -11.88
N HIS A 26 3.95 4.49 -12.64
CA HIS A 26 2.50 4.56 -12.65
C HIS A 26 1.86 3.18 -12.91
N ARG A 27 2.32 2.47 -13.95
CA ARG A 27 1.87 1.10 -14.25
C ARG A 27 2.21 0.10 -13.16
N THR A 28 3.42 0.18 -12.59
CA THR A 28 3.81 -0.69 -11.47
C THR A 28 2.86 -0.50 -10.29
N VAL A 29 2.60 0.74 -9.87
CA VAL A 29 1.71 1.03 -8.74
C VAL A 29 0.30 0.52 -9.00
N GLN A 30 -0.25 0.79 -10.18
CA GLN A 30 -1.56 0.30 -10.56
C GLN A 30 -1.62 -1.24 -10.52
N SER A 31 -0.66 -1.92 -11.15
CA SER A 31 -0.61 -3.39 -11.20
C SER A 31 -0.44 -4.03 -9.82
N ARG A 32 0.43 -3.46 -8.96
CA ARG A 32 0.63 -3.97 -7.60
C ARG A 32 -0.60 -3.76 -6.72
N LEU A 33 -1.27 -2.61 -6.85
CA LEU A 33 -2.49 -2.34 -6.13
C LEU A 33 -3.63 -3.28 -6.56
N GLU A 34 -3.81 -3.47 -7.87
CA GLU A 34 -4.78 -4.41 -8.43
C GLU A 34 -4.53 -5.85 -7.93
N SER A 35 -3.28 -6.32 -7.97
CA SER A 35 -2.90 -7.65 -7.46
C SER A 35 -3.29 -7.84 -5.99
N ILE A 36 -3.05 -6.85 -5.13
CA ILE A 36 -3.44 -6.94 -3.72
C ILE A 36 -4.97 -7.02 -3.59
N LEU A 37 -5.71 -6.18 -4.31
CA LEU A 37 -7.17 -6.17 -4.24
C LEU A 37 -7.79 -7.51 -4.72
N LEU A 38 -7.23 -8.10 -5.78
CA LEU A 38 -7.60 -9.43 -6.25
C LEU A 38 -7.38 -10.51 -5.18
N GLU A 39 -6.24 -10.48 -4.50
CA GLU A 39 -5.91 -11.42 -3.41
C GLU A 39 -6.85 -11.27 -2.20
N GLU A 40 -7.33 -10.05 -1.94
CA GLU A 40 -8.33 -9.79 -0.92
C GLU A 40 -9.76 -10.19 -1.33
N GLY A 41 -9.93 -10.72 -2.55
CA GLY A 41 -11.18 -11.26 -3.06
C GLY A 41 -12.06 -10.24 -3.78
N GLU A 42 -11.51 -9.13 -4.25
CA GLU A 42 -12.23 -8.25 -5.18
C GLU A 42 -12.37 -8.90 -6.56
N GLN A 43 -13.47 -8.58 -7.25
CA GLN A 43 -13.66 -9.00 -8.63
C GLN A 43 -12.67 -8.30 -9.56
N PRO A 44 -12.18 -8.94 -10.65
CA PRO A 44 -11.16 -8.35 -11.53
C PRO A 44 -11.50 -6.95 -12.04
N GLU A 45 -12.74 -6.73 -12.48
CA GLU A 45 -13.17 -5.43 -13.01
C GLU A 45 -13.22 -4.36 -11.92
N VAL A 46 -13.57 -4.74 -10.69
CA VAL A 46 -13.60 -3.84 -9.53
C VAL A 46 -12.18 -3.51 -9.09
N ALA A 47 -11.30 -4.52 -8.96
CA ALA A 47 -9.91 -4.35 -8.59
C ALA A 47 -9.16 -3.44 -9.57
N ASN A 48 -9.31 -3.67 -10.87
CA ASN A 48 -8.70 -2.85 -11.91
C ASN A 48 -9.17 -1.38 -11.82
N ARG A 49 -10.49 -1.16 -11.73
CA ARG A 49 -11.06 0.19 -11.64
C ARG A 49 -10.60 0.93 -10.38
N LEU A 50 -10.58 0.25 -9.23
CA LEU A 50 -10.09 0.82 -7.98
C LEU A 50 -8.61 1.18 -8.08
N ALA A 51 -7.79 0.32 -8.70
CA ALA A 51 -6.37 0.56 -8.89
C ALA A 51 -6.13 1.78 -9.79
N VAL A 52 -6.80 1.87 -10.95
CA VAL A 52 -6.71 3.02 -11.87
C VAL A 52 -7.08 4.32 -11.16
N ASN A 53 -8.26 4.36 -10.53
CA ASN A 53 -8.75 5.57 -9.87
C ASN A 53 -7.82 6.02 -8.73
N THR A 54 -7.34 5.07 -7.94
CA THR A 54 -6.45 5.37 -6.81
C THR A 54 -5.12 5.92 -7.29
N THR A 55 -4.51 5.32 -8.32
CA THR A 55 -3.23 5.81 -8.86
C THR A 55 -3.37 7.22 -9.42
N VAL A 56 -4.48 7.57 -10.07
CA VAL A 56 -4.77 8.95 -10.52
C VAL A 56 -4.84 9.93 -9.35
N VAL A 57 -5.51 9.55 -8.26
CA VAL A 57 -5.60 10.38 -7.04
C VAL A 57 -4.22 10.56 -6.40
N LEU A 58 -3.41 9.49 -6.34
CA LEU A 58 -2.05 9.57 -5.81
C LEU A 58 -1.14 10.46 -6.68
N ALA A 59 -1.31 10.45 -8.00
CA ALA A 59 -0.53 11.27 -8.93
C ALA A 59 -0.89 12.76 -8.86
N THR A 60 -2.13 13.08 -8.54
CA THR A 60 -2.64 14.45 -8.48
C THR A 60 -2.55 15.08 -7.09
N GLY A 61 -2.43 14.26 -6.04
CA GLY A 61 -2.38 14.72 -4.65
C GLY A 61 -0.97 15.00 -4.15
N SER A 62 -0.57 16.26 -4.02
CA SER A 62 0.62 16.66 -3.25
C SER A 62 0.32 16.76 -1.76
N LEU A 63 0.04 15.62 -1.12
CA LEU A 63 -0.42 15.59 0.28
C LEU A 63 0.65 15.14 1.28
N GLY A 64 1.89 14.95 0.81
CA GLY A 64 2.98 14.41 1.61
C GLY A 64 2.85 12.90 1.85
N PRO A 65 3.84 12.30 2.54
CA PRO A 65 3.81 10.90 2.95
C PRO A 65 2.69 10.61 3.94
N ARG A 66 1.71 9.80 3.49
CA ARG A 66 0.56 9.45 4.31
C ARG A 66 -0.08 8.13 3.90
N PRO A 67 -0.75 7.44 4.83
CA PRO A 67 -1.65 6.36 4.48
C PRO A 67 -2.80 6.85 3.60
N PHE A 68 -3.33 5.97 2.78
CA PHE A 68 -4.49 6.22 1.92
C PHE A 68 -5.48 5.06 1.98
N GLY A 69 -6.76 5.40 1.79
CA GLY A 69 -7.86 4.45 1.77
C GLY A 69 -8.31 4.15 0.35
N VAL A 70 -8.73 2.91 0.12
CA VAL A 70 -9.44 2.49 -1.09
C VAL A 70 -10.77 1.87 -0.66
N SER A 71 -11.86 2.57 -0.96
CA SER A 71 -13.21 2.10 -0.65
C SER A 71 -13.81 1.37 -1.85
N SER A 72 -14.18 0.11 -1.66
CA SER A 72 -14.73 -0.76 -2.68
C SER A 72 -16.27 -0.75 -2.68
N PRO A 73 -16.91 -0.80 -3.87
CA PRO A 73 -18.36 -1.03 -3.96
C PRO A 73 -18.80 -2.38 -3.38
N SER A 74 -17.87 -3.31 -3.12
CA SER A 74 -18.14 -4.58 -2.45
C SER A 74 -18.49 -4.43 -0.96
N GLY A 75 -18.41 -3.19 -0.43
CA GLY A 75 -18.55 -2.86 0.99
C GLY A 75 -17.28 -3.10 1.79
N ALA A 76 -16.14 -3.31 1.12
CA ALA A 76 -14.83 -3.43 1.74
C ALA A 76 -14.07 -2.09 1.69
N ASP A 77 -13.38 -1.75 2.76
CA ASP A 77 -12.43 -0.64 2.83
C ASP A 77 -11.03 -1.19 3.08
N TYR A 78 -10.06 -0.69 2.32
CA TYR A 78 -8.67 -1.08 2.38
C TYR A 78 -7.81 0.10 2.79
N SER A 79 -6.88 -0.12 3.72
CA SER A 79 -5.95 0.90 4.22
C SER A 79 -4.53 0.56 3.80
N PHE A 80 -3.95 1.41 2.98
CA PHE A 80 -2.62 1.26 2.41
C PHE A 80 -1.68 2.36 2.88
N PHE A 81 -0.38 2.10 2.81
CA PHE A 81 0.64 3.14 2.85
C PHE A 81 1.86 2.69 2.04
N ILE A 82 2.70 3.65 1.67
CA ILE A 82 4.01 3.38 1.06
C ILE A 82 5.05 3.40 2.16
N GLN A 83 5.93 2.41 2.17
CA GLN A 83 7.07 2.35 3.07
C GLN A 83 8.36 2.47 2.26
N LEU A 84 9.27 3.34 2.71
CA LEU A 84 10.66 3.30 2.27
C LEU A 84 11.40 2.29 3.17
N LYS A 85 11.96 1.23 2.59
CA LYS A 85 12.75 0.23 3.31
C LYS A 85 14.09 0.05 2.62
N GLY A 86 15.13 0.70 3.15
CA GLY A 86 16.40 0.82 2.45
C GLY A 86 16.24 1.73 1.23
N ASP A 87 16.56 1.23 0.05
CA ASP A 87 16.34 1.88 -1.24
C ASP A 87 15.05 1.44 -1.95
N GLN A 88 14.24 0.59 -1.31
CA GLN A 88 13.04 0.01 -1.90
C GLN A 88 11.76 0.67 -1.42
N CYS A 89 10.85 0.89 -2.36
CA CYS A 89 9.48 1.34 -2.08
C CYS A 89 8.54 0.14 -1.99
N LEU A 90 7.84 0.01 -0.86
CA LEU A 90 6.91 -1.08 -0.62
C LEU A 90 5.49 -0.54 -0.49
N LEU A 91 4.55 -1.11 -1.24
CA LEU A 91 3.12 -0.93 -1.03
C LEU A 91 2.65 -1.91 0.05
N ARG A 92 2.15 -1.40 1.17
CA ARG A 92 1.71 -2.17 2.32
C ARG A 92 0.20 -2.04 2.51
N LEU A 93 -0.52 -3.16 2.56
CA LEU A 93 -1.89 -3.21 3.06
C LEU A 93 -1.85 -3.54 4.55
N TYR A 94 -2.30 -2.64 5.42
CA TYR A 94 -2.25 -2.83 6.88
C TYR A 94 -3.63 -2.95 7.54
N GLY A 95 -4.68 -2.52 6.85
CA GLY A 95 -6.03 -2.58 7.35
C GLY A 95 -7.02 -2.97 6.27
N ARG A 96 -8.01 -3.77 6.67
CA ARG A 96 -9.18 -4.09 5.86
C ARG A 96 -10.41 -4.13 6.76
N SER A 97 -11.51 -3.54 6.32
CA SER A 97 -12.82 -3.72 6.94
C SER A 97 -13.86 -4.10 5.89
N LYS A 98 -14.82 -4.95 6.25
CA LYS A 98 -15.98 -5.26 5.42
C LYS A 98 -17.19 -5.51 6.32
N GLY A 99 -18.21 -4.66 6.21
CA GLY A 99 -19.34 -4.68 7.15
C GLY A 99 -18.87 -4.46 8.60
N PHE A 100 -19.24 -5.37 9.51
CA PHE A 100 -18.81 -5.33 10.92
C PHE A 100 -17.47 -6.00 11.18
N THR A 101 -16.89 -6.67 10.18
CA THR A 101 -15.62 -7.39 10.33
C THR A 101 -14.46 -6.46 10.03
N ARG A 102 -13.57 -6.25 11.01
CA ARG A 102 -12.34 -5.47 10.87
C ARG A 102 -11.12 -6.36 11.06
N TYR A 103 -10.27 -6.40 10.05
CA TYR A 103 -8.95 -7.02 10.10
C TYR A 103 -7.90 -5.91 10.15
N THR A 104 -7.13 -5.88 11.23
CA THR A 104 -6.00 -4.97 11.39
C THR A 104 -4.86 -5.79 11.96
N ASN A 105 -3.90 -6.16 11.12
CA ASN A 105 -2.74 -6.93 11.56
C ASN A 105 -1.53 -5.99 11.60
N ASN A 106 -1.21 -5.52 12.80
CA ASN A 106 -0.08 -4.61 13.05
C ASN A 106 1.26 -5.36 13.18
N LEU A 107 1.27 -6.70 13.23
CA LEU A 107 2.47 -7.52 13.40
C LEU A 107 3.03 -8.03 12.06
N THR A 108 2.15 -8.38 11.13
CA THR A 108 2.48 -8.73 9.74
C THR A 108 1.44 -8.10 8.82
N TYR A 109 1.83 -7.10 8.04
CA TYR A 109 0.92 -6.45 7.08
C TYR A 109 0.14 -7.49 6.27
N ILE A 110 -1.14 -7.22 6.01
CA ILE A 110 -2.06 -8.15 5.33
C ILE A 110 -1.49 -8.55 3.97
N ALA A 111 -0.97 -7.56 3.22
CA ALA A 111 -0.25 -7.79 1.97
C ALA A 111 0.91 -6.80 1.81
N THR A 112 1.94 -7.20 1.06
CA THR A 112 3.09 -6.36 0.72
C THR A 112 3.48 -6.59 -0.73
N ARG A 113 3.71 -5.52 -1.50
CA ARG A 113 4.25 -5.59 -2.86
C ARG A 113 5.42 -4.63 -3.03
N SER A 114 6.47 -5.07 -3.73
CA SER A 114 7.55 -4.19 -4.16
C SER A 114 7.06 -3.31 -5.31
N LEU A 115 7.39 -2.03 -5.24
CA LEU A 115 7.18 -1.06 -6.31
C LEU A 115 8.48 -0.91 -7.12
N ASP A 116 8.87 -2.00 -7.77
CA ASP A 116 10.12 -2.07 -8.54
C ASP A 116 10.15 -0.98 -9.61
N GLY A 117 11.24 -0.21 -9.64
CA GLY A 117 11.42 0.91 -10.57
C GLY A 117 10.71 2.22 -10.16
N CYS A 118 10.11 2.28 -8.98
CA CYS A 118 9.62 3.53 -8.38
C CYS A 118 10.61 4.10 -7.36
N ALA A 119 10.65 5.43 -7.24
CA ALA A 119 11.32 6.16 -6.16
C ALA A 119 10.28 6.70 -5.16
N CYS A 120 10.67 6.75 -3.88
CA CYS A 120 9.83 7.29 -2.80
C CYS A 120 10.69 7.93 -1.70
N SER A 121 10.11 8.85 -0.95
CA SER A 121 10.75 9.56 0.16
C SER A 121 9.79 9.78 1.33
N GLU A 122 10.34 9.88 2.54
CA GLU A 122 9.65 10.30 3.77
C GLU A 122 9.34 11.80 3.83
#